data_AF-A0A958DJT4-F1
#
_entry.id   AF-A0A958DJT4-F1
#
_cell.length_a   1.000
_cell.length_b   1.000
_cell.length_c   1.000
_cell.angle_alpha   90.00
_cell.angle_beta   90.00
_cell.angle_gamma   90.00
#
_symmetry.space_group_name_H-M   'P 1'
#
loop_
_entity.id
_entity.type
_entity.pdbx_description
1 polymer ?
#
loop_
_entity_poly.entity_id
_entity_poly.type
_entity_poly.pdbx_seq_one_letter_code
_entity_poly.pdbx_strand_id
1 'polypeptide(L)' 'MAHNFKTELDRPYPLPEGAAEFFQEHGYIKLKRVLSAELLAYYGEVITRKVLELNTMHLPMEERDTYQRAFLQVMNLWRQ' A
#
# COMPACT_ATOMS: atom_id res chain seq x y z
N MET A 1 -14.22 -6.13 -18.53
CA MET A 1 -14.41 -4.68 -18.35
C MET A 1 -13.03 -4.11 -18.02
N ALA A 2 -12.47 -3.26 -18.88
CA ALA A 2 -11.21 -2.59 -18.56
C ALA A 2 -11.53 -1.50 -17.52
N HIS A 3 -11.37 -1.82 -16.24
CA HIS A 3 -11.54 -0.83 -15.18
C HIS A 3 -10.39 0.18 -15.32
N ASN A 4 -10.70 1.41 -15.73
CA ASN A 4 -9.69 2.45 -15.93
C ASN A 4 -9.34 3.10 -14.58
N PHE A 5 -8.62 2.35 -13.73
CA PHE A 5 -8.16 2.84 -12.42
C PHE A 5 -7.23 4.05 -12.51
N LYS A 6 -6.59 4.28 -13.66
CA LYS A 6 -5.76 5.47 -13.88
C LYS A 6 -6.57 6.77 -13.70
N THR A 7 -7.81 6.80 -14.19
CA THR A 7 -8.66 7.99 -14.05
C THR A 7 -8.98 8.29 -12.58
N GLU A 8 -9.15 7.24 -11.77
CA GLU A 8 -9.39 7.39 -10.34
C GLU A 8 -8.12 7.84 -9.60
N LEU A 9 -6.96 7.26 -9.91
CA LEU A 9 -5.67 7.67 -9.34
C LEU A 9 -5.33 9.12 -9.63
N ASP A 10 -5.66 9.61 -10.82
CA ASP A 10 -5.41 10.99 -11.23
C ASP A 10 -6.48 11.98 -10.72
N ARG A 11 -7.54 11.48 -10.07
CA ARG A 11 -8.65 12.32 -9.62
C ARG A 11 -8.24 13.12 -8.37
N PRO A 12 -8.44 14.45 -8.36
CA PRO A 12 -8.26 15.24 -7.14
C PRO A 12 -9.17 14.75 -6.01
N TYR A 13 -8.60 14.59 -4.82
CA TYR A 13 -9.33 14.25 -3.60
C TYR A 13 -9.66 15.53 -2.81
N PRO A 14 -10.93 15.87 -2.57
CA PRO A 14 -11.30 17.04 -1.79
C PRO A 14 -10.95 16.82 -0.31
N LEU A 15 -10.20 17.75 0.27
CA LEU A 15 -9.87 17.69 1.69
C LEU A 15 -11.07 18.11 2.54
N PRO A 16 -11.35 17.38 3.64
CA PRO A 16 -12.30 17.83 4.65
C PRO A 16 -11.87 19.19 5.23
N GLU A 17 -12.85 19.99 5.65
CA GLU A 17 -12.59 21.21 6.41
C GLU A 17 -11.80 20.89 7.69
N GLY A 18 -10.81 21.70 8.03
CA GLY A 18 -9.94 21.48 9.20
C GLY A 18 -8.82 20.46 8.99
N ALA A 19 -8.75 19.78 7.83
CA ALA A 19 -7.76 18.75 7.57
C ALA A 19 -6.32 19.31 7.54
N ALA A 20 -6.13 20.48 6.95
CA ALA A 20 -4.81 21.11 6.87
C ALA A 20 -4.33 21.57 8.25
N GLU A 21 -5.22 22.15 9.04
CA GLU A 21 -4.99 22.62 10.40
C GLU A 21 -4.64 21.45 11.33
N PHE A 22 -5.43 20.37 11.29
CA PHE A 22 -5.16 19.15 12.07
C PHE A 22 -3.78 18.57 11.75
N PHE A 23 -3.41 18.52 10.47
CA PHE A 23 -2.09 18.03 10.07
C PHE A 23 -0.96 18.93 10.56
N GLN A 24 -1.13 20.26 10.48
CA GLN A 24 -0.14 21.22 10.97
C GLN A 24 0.07 21.10 12.48
N GLU A 25 -1.00 20.87 13.25
CA GLU A 25 -0.94 20.74 14.70
C GLU A 25 -0.33 19.40 15.15
N HIS A 26 -0.72 18.29 14.51
CA HIS A 26 -0.41 16.95 15.00
C HIS A 26 0.68 16.21 14.21
N GLY A 27 1.08 16.73 13.04
CA GLY A 27 2.07 16.09 12.15
C GLY A 27 1.56 14.85 11.41
N TYR A 28 0.28 14.49 11.55
CA TYR A 28 -0.37 13.42 10.80
C TYR A 28 -1.86 13.71 10.57
N ILE A 29 -2.47 13.03 9.60
CA ILE A 29 -3.92 13.07 9.36
C ILE A 29 -4.43 11.71 8.86
N LYS A 30 -5.68 11.38 9.17
CA LYS A 30 -6.39 10.21 8.63
C LYS A 30 -7.46 10.64 7.63
N LEU A 31 -7.21 10.40 6.35
CA LEU A 31 -8.20 10.58 5.28
C LEU A 31 -8.88 9.24 4.98
N LYS A 32 -10.21 9.20 4.98
CA LYS A 32 -10.98 7.98 4.73
C LYS A 32 -11.46 7.95 3.28
N ARG A 33 -11.49 6.76 2.68
CA ARG A 33 -12.06 6.53 1.34
C ARG A 33 -11.42 7.41 0.25
N VAL A 34 -10.11 7.60 0.32
CA VAL A 34 -9.33 8.29 -0.74
C VAL A 34 -9.41 7.52 -2.06
N LEU A 35 -9.43 6.19 -1.96
CA LEU A 35 -9.54 5.27 -3.09
C LEU A 35 -10.75 4.35 -2.88
N SER A 36 -11.34 3.88 -3.97
CA SER A 36 -12.43 2.92 -4.01
C SER A 36 -11.98 1.55 -3.50
N ALA A 37 -12.92 0.77 -2.96
CA ALA A 37 -12.64 -0.58 -2.50
C ALA A 37 -12.16 -1.49 -3.66
N GLU A 38 -12.67 -1.27 -4.87
CA GLU A 38 -12.29 -2.04 -6.05
C GLU A 38 -10.84 -1.77 -6.49
N LEU A 39 -10.44 -0.50 -6.53
CA LEU A 39 -9.07 -0.12 -6.84
C LEU A 39 -8.09 -0.66 -5.80
N LEU A 40 -8.45 -0.56 -4.51
CA LEU A 40 -7.65 -1.11 -3.42
C LEU A 40 -7.49 -2.63 -3.52
N ALA A 41 -8.56 -3.36 -3.84
CA ALA A 41 -8.50 -4.81 -4.03
C ALA A 41 -7.57 -5.18 -5.19
N TYR A 42 -7.71 -4.50 -6.34
CA TYR A 42 -6.89 -4.74 -7.52
C TYR A 42 -5.39 -4.49 -7.25
N TYR A 43 -5.03 -3.33 -6.71
CA TYR A 43 -3.62 -3.02 -6.43
C TYR A 43 -3.08 -3.85 -5.27
N GLY A 44 -3.92 -4.23 -4.30
CA GLY A 44 -3.55 -5.19 -3.26
C GLY A 44 -3.02 -6.48 -3.86
N GLU A 45 -3.76 -7.09 -4.80
CA GLU A 45 -3.31 -8.31 -5.49
C GLU A 45 -2.03 -8.09 -6.30
N VAL A 46 -1.93 -6.99 -7.04
CA VAL A 46 -0.74 -6.67 -7.85
C VAL A 46 0.50 -6.54 -6.98
N ILE A 47 0.40 -5.81 -5.87
CA ILE A 47 1.50 -5.60 -4.92
C ILE A 47 1.86 -6.94 -4.26
N THR A 48 0.88 -7.73 -3.80
CA THR A 48 1.13 -9.06 -3.22
C THR A 48 1.91 -9.95 -4.19
N ARG A 49 1.51 -10.01 -5.47
CA ARG A 49 2.24 -10.79 -6.47
C ARG A 49 3.68 -10.31 -6.62
N LYS A 50 3.91 -8.99 -6.70
CA LYS A 50 5.25 -8.43 -6.86
C LYS A 50 6.14 -8.65 -5.63
N VAL A 51 5.58 -8.58 -4.42
CA VAL A 51 6.29 -8.92 -3.17
C VAL A 51 6.74 -10.39 -3.19
N LEU A 52 5.86 -11.31 -3.60
CA LEU A 52 6.20 -12.73 -3.68
C LEU A 52 7.25 -13.02 -4.77
N GLU A 53 7.18 -12.34 -5.91
CA GLU A 53 8.15 -12.44 -7.00
C GLU A 53 9.56 -11.99 -6.57
N LEU A 54 9.64 -10.90 -5.80
CA LEU A 54 10.90 -10.32 -5.34
C LEU A 54 11.40 -10.91 -4.01
N ASN A 55 10.63 -11.81 -3.40
CA ASN A 55 10.99 -12.41 -2.13
C ASN A 55 12.21 -13.32 -2.29
N THR A 56 13.31 -12.97 -1.63
CA THR A 56 14.53 -13.78 -1.57
C THR A 56 14.62 -14.66 -0.32
N MET A 57 13.59 -14.65 0.54
CA MET A 57 13.52 -15.48 1.75
C MET A 57 12.99 -16.88 1.41
N HIS A 58 13.92 -17.82 1.28
CA HIS A 58 13.63 -19.23 0.96
C HIS A 58 13.79 -20.19 2.15
N LEU A 59 14.20 -19.68 3.32
CA LEU A 59 14.33 -20.51 4.52
C LEU A 59 12.98 -21.12 4.92
N PRO A 60 12.94 -22.38 5.37
CA PRO A 60 11.80 -22.99 6.05
C PRO A 60 11.36 -22.16 7.25
N MET A 61 10.09 -22.26 7.65
CA MET A 61 9.52 -21.43 8.72
C MET A 61 10.23 -21.63 10.07
N GLU A 62 10.72 -22.84 10.30
CA GLU A 62 11.40 -23.29 11.52
C GLU A 62 12.79 -22.65 11.68
N GLU A 63 13.41 -22.26 10.57
CA GLU A 63 14.75 -21.67 10.52
C GLU A 63 14.72 -20.13 10.51
N ARG A 64 13.52 -19.54 10.46
CA ARG A 64 13.33 -18.08 10.45
C ARG A 64 13.34 -17.50 11.85
N ASP A 65 14.03 -16.36 12.01
CA ASP A 65 13.95 -15.57 13.24
C ASP A 65 12.56 -14.92 13.40
N THR A 66 12.29 -14.34 14.58
CA THR A 66 11.00 -13.70 14.89
C THR A 66 10.58 -12.64 13.86
N TYR A 67 11.53 -11.91 13.28
CA TYR A 67 11.25 -10.85 12.31
C TYR A 67 10.95 -11.43 10.93
N GLN A 68 11.74 -12.39 10.47
CA GLN A 68 11.58 -13.12 9.21
C GLN A 68 10.30 -13.95 9.15
N ARG A 69 9.76 -14.33 10.31
CA ARG A 69 8.45 -14.97 10.43
C ARG A 69 7.29 -13.97 10.32
N ALA A 70 7.50 -12.72 10.73
CA ALA A 70 6.47 -11.69 10.73
C ALA A 70 6.39 -10.91 9.40
N PHE A 71 7.52 -10.68 8.74
CA PHE A 71 7.61 -9.83 7.55
C PHE A 71 8.53 -10.42 6.48
N LEU A 72 8.09 -10.33 5.22
CA LEU A 72 8.99 -10.51 4.08
C LEU A 72 9.77 -9.21 3.86
N GLN A 73 11.10 -9.33 3.78
CA GLN A 73 11.97 -8.21 3.45
C GLN A 73 12.13 -8.13 1.93
N VAL A 74 11.49 -7.15 1.32
CA VAL A 74 11.65 -6.83 -0.10
C VAL A 74 12.17 -5.41 -0.26
N MET A 75 13.00 -5.20 -1.27
CA MET A 75 13.48 -3.86 -1.61
C MET A 75 12.33 -3.00 -2.16
N ASN A 76 12.59 -1.71 -2.37
CA ASN A 76 11.59 -0.76 -2.84
C ASN A 76 10.92 -1.24 -4.15
N LEU A 77 9.65 -1.64 -4.03
CA LEU A 77 8.82 -2.19 -5.10
C LEU A 77 8.64 -1.22 -6.28
N TRP A 78 8.66 0.09 -6.02
CA TRP A 78 8.42 1.13 -7.02
C TRP A 78 9.58 1.34 -8.00
N ARG A 79 10.75 0.75 -7.74
CA ARG A 79 11.92 0.77 -8.63
C ARG A 79 12.06 -0.49 -9.49
N GLN A 80 11.19 -1.47 -9.28
CA GLN A 80 11.22 -2.78 -9.93
C GLN A 80 10.23 -2.85 -11.09
#